data_AF-A0A2K3D424-F1
#
_entry.id   AF-A0A2K3D424-F1
#
_cell.length_a   1.000
_cell.length_b   1.000
_cell.length_c   1.000
_cell.angle_alpha   90.00
_cell.angle_beta   90.00
_cell.angle_gamma   90.00
#
_symmetry.space_group_name_H-M   'P 1'
#
loop_
_entity.id
_entity.type
_entity.pdbx_description
1 polymer ?
#
loop_
_entity_poly.entity_id
_entity_poly.type
_entity_poly.pdbx_seq_one_letter_code
_entity_poly.pdbx_strand_id
1 'polypeptide(L)'
;MATGAVAASAADTASTSAPAPPSSSPFMPRWLRNLFPGGEHLPASPAMERQTSGASASSSGGSGPGSEADDIKQLEEMRNMDMQGYVEYCKKMRGGAPPPRPRRPSVSPDHYDYRTMQDQRRIAFLRMQQHEHIGSLVTKEESDLILAKREDVVKNRALLQAIADRTGVYIDLEVKDCIEQFLETRENAGQMHRYATEFGMPLPKGSQEQREMRRFMKRVEAEEKLAVALEKRDLTSCSLRHKLSWAGPTALCDQTGLRYHECCGALKAGAAAGEVDVSRLRIPPMLLHSKKAGKREVVDKDRERQVHGMFKSRAEGILRKAAMDGVKPRLRDY
;
A
#
# COMPACT_ATOMS: atom_id res chain seq x y z
N MET A 1 -88.27 -13.24 0.18
CA MET A 1 -87.12 -13.50 1.08
C MET A 1 -85.85 -13.49 0.25
N ALA A 2 -84.72 -12.88 0.57
CA ALA A 2 -84.32 -11.82 1.49
C ALA A 2 -82.89 -11.44 1.02
N THR A 3 -82.71 -10.18 0.63
CA THR A 3 -81.51 -9.31 0.68
C THR A 3 -80.09 -9.91 0.84
N GLY A 4 -79.13 -9.38 0.07
CA GLY A 4 -77.71 -9.47 0.44
C GLY A 4 -76.73 -8.86 -0.57
N ALA A 5 -76.83 -7.55 -0.85
CA ALA A 5 -75.82 -6.80 -1.59
C ALA A 5 -74.61 -6.53 -0.69
N VAL A 6 -73.39 -6.83 -1.16
CA VAL A 6 -72.13 -6.47 -0.47
C VAL A 6 -71.43 -5.40 -1.29
N ALA A 7 -71.31 -4.22 -0.68
CA ALA A 7 -70.67 -3.03 -1.21
C ALA A 7 -69.14 -3.15 -1.17
N ALA A 8 -68.49 -2.68 -2.23
CA ALA A 8 -67.06 -2.42 -2.27
C ALA A 8 -66.73 -1.18 -1.43
N SER A 9 -65.91 -1.36 -0.39
CA SER A 9 -65.34 -0.26 0.40
C SER A 9 -63.96 0.09 -0.14
N ALA A 10 -63.84 1.31 -0.66
CA ALA A 10 -62.59 1.95 -1.00
C ALA A 10 -61.93 2.47 0.28
N ALA A 11 -60.73 1.98 0.60
CA ALA A 11 -59.88 2.55 1.63
C ALA A 11 -58.69 3.23 0.94
N ASP A 12 -58.76 4.56 0.83
CA ASP A 12 -57.64 5.44 0.57
C ASP A 12 -56.57 5.23 1.66
N THR A 13 -55.45 4.62 1.29
CA THR A 13 -54.26 4.60 2.13
C THR A 13 -53.29 5.62 1.55
N ALA A 14 -53.44 6.88 2.00
CA ALA A 14 -52.45 7.93 1.78
C ALA A 14 -51.15 7.54 2.51
N SER A 15 -50.20 6.96 1.76
CA SER A 15 -48.86 6.67 2.24
C SER A 15 -48.02 7.95 2.14
N THR A 16 -48.04 8.73 3.22
CA THR A 16 -47.15 9.88 3.42
C THR A 16 -45.72 9.37 3.49
N SER A 17 -44.99 9.46 2.37
CA SER A 17 -43.56 9.16 2.33
C SER A 17 -42.79 10.20 3.13
N ALA A 18 -42.19 9.76 4.23
CA ALA A 18 -41.25 10.57 4.99
C ALA A 18 -40.04 10.93 4.10
N PRO A 19 -39.50 12.16 4.20
CA PRO A 19 -38.31 12.53 3.47
C PRO A 19 -37.13 11.66 3.90
N ALA A 20 -36.51 10.99 2.94
CA ALA A 20 -35.29 10.23 3.16
C ALA A 20 -34.22 11.13 3.80
N PRO A 21 -33.51 10.67 4.85
CA PRO A 21 -32.42 11.43 5.43
C PRO A 21 -31.37 11.71 4.34
N PRO A 22 -30.70 12.87 4.36
CA PRO A 22 -29.67 13.19 3.39
C PRO A 22 -28.61 12.10 3.44
N SER A 23 -28.34 11.47 2.29
CA SER A 23 -27.30 10.46 2.14
C SER A 23 -25.96 11.08 2.52
N SER A 24 -25.51 10.86 3.74
CA SER A 24 -24.14 11.13 4.15
C SER A 24 -23.26 10.23 3.29
N SER A 25 -22.57 10.82 2.32
CA SER A 25 -21.51 10.12 1.60
C SER A 25 -20.55 9.54 2.65
N PRO A 26 -20.23 8.24 2.61
CA PRO A 26 -19.39 7.63 3.63
C PRO A 26 -18.06 8.38 3.69
N PHE A 27 -17.76 8.98 4.84
CA PHE A 27 -16.48 9.59 5.13
C PHE A 27 -15.42 8.49 5.07
N MET A 28 -14.64 8.48 3.99
CA MET A 28 -13.44 7.68 3.90
C MET A 28 -12.26 8.55 4.35
N PRO A 29 -11.52 8.16 5.40
CA PRO A 29 -10.33 8.88 5.78
C PRO A 29 -9.37 9.01 4.59
N ARG A 30 -8.74 10.18 4.45
CA ARG A 30 -7.87 10.45 3.29
C ARG A 30 -6.69 9.50 3.19
N TRP A 31 -6.18 9.01 4.33
CA TRP A 31 -5.08 8.04 4.37
C TRP A 31 -5.50 6.70 3.74
N LEU A 32 -6.77 6.30 3.89
CA LEU A 32 -7.33 5.07 3.33
C LEU A 32 -7.44 5.09 1.81
N ARG A 33 -7.68 6.26 1.21
CA ARG A 33 -7.75 6.41 -0.27
C ARG A 33 -6.43 6.11 -0.97
N ASN A 34 -5.30 6.35 -0.30
CA ASN A 34 -3.97 6.24 -0.89
C ASN A 34 -3.32 4.87 -0.64
N LEU A 35 -3.97 3.99 0.15
CA LEU A 35 -3.47 2.63 0.42
C LEU A 35 -3.39 1.75 -0.84
N PHE A 36 -4.11 2.10 -1.90
CA PHE A 36 -4.14 1.37 -3.16
C PHE A 36 -3.19 1.95 -4.22
N PRO A 37 -2.43 1.12 -4.96
CA PRO A 37 -1.80 1.55 -6.20
C PRO A 37 -2.90 2.01 -7.20
N GLY A 38 -2.90 3.30 -7.53
CA GLY A 38 -3.91 3.93 -8.41
C GLY A 38 -5.00 4.76 -7.71
N GLY A 39 -5.00 4.84 -6.36
CA GLY A 39 -5.95 5.66 -5.58
C GLY A 39 -5.85 7.18 -5.82
N GLU A 40 -4.73 7.65 -6.39
CA GLU A 40 -4.47 9.07 -6.70
C GLU A 40 -5.49 9.68 -7.69
N HIS A 41 -6.21 8.85 -8.45
CA HIS A 41 -7.17 9.30 -9.47
C HIS A 41 -8.65 9.22 -9.06
N LEU A 42 -8.96 8.95 -7.78
CA LEU A 42 -10.32 9.06 -7.24
C LEU A 42 -10.58 10.50 -6.74
N PRO A 43 -11.23 11.38 -7.53
CA PRO A 43 -11.62 12.70 -7.07
C PRO A 43 -12.64 12.53 -5.95
N ALA A 44 -12.75 13.53 -5.09
CA ALA A 44 -13.97 13.73 -4.32
C ALA A 44 -15.17 13.64 -5.27
N SER A 45 -16.24 12.94 -4.86
CA SER A 45 -17.46 12.88 -5.66
C SER A 45 -17.87 14.28 -6.11
N PRO A 46 -18.13 14.54 -7.42
CA PRO A 46 -18.73 15.78 -7.84
C PRO A 46 -20.23 15.66 -7.56
N ALA A 47 -20.64 15.98 -6.33
CA ALA A 47 -22.05 16.22 -6.04
C ALA A 47 -22.37 17.68 -6.41
N MET A 48 -23.00 17.83 -7.58
CA MET A 48 -23.80 18.98 -8.02
C MET A 48 -23.21 20.39 -7.83
N GLU A 49 -22.49 20.83 -8.85
CA GLU A 49 -22.26 22.24 -9.14
C GLU A 49 -23.53 22.80 -9.83
N ARG A 50 -24.46 23.36 -9.06
CA ARG A 50 -25.53 24.24 -9.59
C ARG A 50 -25.92 25.32 -8.56
N GLN A 51 -25.31 26.48 -8.72
CA GLN A 51 -25.74 27.84 -8.34
C GLN A 51 -26.57 28.02 -7.05
N THR A 52 -25.91 28.50 -6.00
CA THR A 52 -26.30 29.74 -5.30
C THR A 52 -25.04 30.44 -4.81
N SER A 53 -24.83 31.66 -5.29
CA SER A 53 -23.85 32.62 -4.78
C SER A 53 -24.19 32.98 -3.33
N GLY A 54 -23.33 32.58 -2.41
CA GLY A 54 -23.40 32.94 -1.00
C GLY A 54 -22.11 32.51 -0.31
N ALA A 55 -21.36 33.48 0.20
CA ALA A 55 -20.11 33.26 0.92
C ALA A 55 -20.27 32.18 2.01
N SER A 56 -19.47 31.12 1.94
CA SER A 56 -19.23 30.24 3.08
C SER A 56 -17.85 29.64 2.94
N ALA A 57 -17.09 29.87 4.00
CA ALA A 57 -15.68 29.58 4.13
C ALA A 57 -15.34 28.17 3.68
N SER A 58 -14.24 28.06 2.94
CA SER A 58 -13.41 26.87 2.88
C SER A 58 -13.11 26.40 4.30
N SER A 59 -13.86 25.42 4.79
CA SER A 59 -13.51 24.66 5.98
C SER A 59 -12.34 23.76 5.62
N SER A 60 -11.14 24.35 5.65
CA SER A 60 -9.94 23.64 6.08
C SER A 60 -10.21 23.13 7.50
N GLY A 61 -10.89 21.97 7.59
CA GLY A 61 -11.17 21.30 8.84
C GLY A 61 -9.85 20.98 9.52
N GLY A 62 -9.53 21.73 10.56
CA GLY A 62 -8.43 21.42 11.45
C GLY A 62 -8.63 20.02 11.98
N SER A 63 -7.62 19.17 11.77
CA SER A 63 -7.51 17.88 12.45
C SER A 63 -7.37 18.17 13.94
N GLY A 64 -8.50 18.24 14.65
CA GLY A 64 -8.50 18.27 16.11
C GLY A 64 -7.95 16.95 16.66
N PRO A 65 -7.43 16.93 17.89
CA PRO A 65 -6.83 15.72 18.50
C PRO A 65 -7.80 14.53 18.57
N GLY A 66 -9.13 14.75 18.54
CA GLY A 66 -10.12 13.67 18.47
C GLY A 66 -10.13 12.92 17.14
N SER A 67 -9.84 13.58 16.02
CA SER A 67 -9.87 12.95 14.69
C SER A 67 -8.72 11.96 14.48
N GLU A 68 -7.57 12.20 15.11
CA GLU A 68 -6.40 11.33 14.96
C GLU A 68 -6.53 10.05 15.80
N ALA A 69 -7.14 10.16 16.99
CA ALA A 69 -7.48 9.00 17.82
C ALA A 69 -8.48 8.07 17.11
N ASP A 70 -9.49 8.63 16.45
CA ASP A 70 -10.46 7.86 15.65
C ASP A 70 -9.79 7.18 14.44
N ASP A 71 -8.86 7.87 13.77
CA ASP A 71 -8.09 7.30 12.66
C ASP A 71 -7.19 6.13 13.12
N ILE A 72 -6.53 6.26 14.28
CA ILE A 72 -5.70 5.20 14.87
C ILE A 72 -6.56 3.99 15.26
N LYS A 73 -7.74 4.23 15.85
CA LYS A 73 -8.68 3.16 16.17
C LYS A 73 -9.15 2.42 14.92
N GLN A 74 -9.46 3.15 13.84
CA GLN A 74 -9.83 2.52 12.57
C GLN A 74 -8.66 1.70 11.98
N LEU A 75 -7.42 2.16 12.13
CA LEU A 75 -6.23 1.39 11.74
C LEU A 75 -6.09 0.10 12.57
N GLU A 76 -6.38 0.16 13.86
CA GLU A 76 -6.39 -1.00 14.74
C GLU A 76 -7.47 -2.02 14.33
N GLU A 77 -8.68 -1.54 14.04
CA GLU A 77 -9.77 -2.37 13.51
C GLU A 77 -9.34 -3.04 12.19
N MET A 78 -8.79 -2.28 11.24
CA MET A 78 -8.29 -2.79 9.95
C MET A 78 -7.12 -3.78 10.11
N ARG A 79 -6.22 -3.55 11.08
CA ARG A 79 -5.12 -4.47 11.38
C ARG A 79 -5.65 -5.84 11.86
N ASN A 80 -6.76 -5.85 12.59
CA ASN A 80 -7.34 -7.03 13.23
C ASN A 80 -8.47 -7.70 12.41
N MET A 81 -8.72 -7.25 11.18
CA MET A 81 -10.05 -7.28 10.56
C MET A 81 -10.67 -8.57 9.97
N ASP A 82 -10.34 -9.83 10.25
CA ASP A 82 -10.84 -11.06 9.52
C ASP A 82 -11.33 -10.99 8.03
N MET A 83 -11.78 -12.11 7.42
CA MET A 83 -12.28 -12.07 6.03
C MET A 83 -13.64 -11.37 5.93
N GLN A 84 -14.48 -11.47 6.96
CA GLN A 84 -15.80 -10.84 6.99
C GLN A 84 -15.68 -9.32 7.10
N GLY A 85 -14.79 -8.83 7.96
CA GLY A 85 -14.46 -7.41 8.06
C GLY A 85 -13.86 -6.87 6.76
N TYR A 86 -13.10 -7.69 6.02
CA TYR A 86 -12.65 -7.32 4.68
C TYR A 86 -13.79 -7.20 3.65
N VAL A 87 -14.81 -8.05 3.72
CA VAL A 87 -16.01 -7.93 2.87
C VAL A 87 -16.78 -6.65 3.20
N GLU A 88 -16.97 -6.34 4.48
CA GLU A 88 -17.59 -5.09 4.93
C GLU A 88 -16.80 -3.87 4.49
N TYR A 89 -15.46 -3.96 4.57
CA TYR A 89 -14.55 -2.97 4.04
C TYR A 89 -14.76 -2.74 2.53
N CYS A 90 -14.82 -3.82 1.72
CA CYS A 90 -15.08 -3.72 0.28
C CYS A 90 -16.44 -3.06 -0.01
N LYS A 91 -17.49 -3.41 0.74
CA LYS A 91 -18.82 -2.77 0.67
C LYS A 91 -18.76 -1.28 0.98
N LYS A 92 -18.05 -0.89 2.04
CA LYS A 92 -17.87 0.51 2.47
C LYS A 92 -17.09 1.31 1.42
N MET A 93 -16.03 0.73 0.84
CA MET A 93 -15.22 1.35 -0.22
C MET A 93 -16.04 1.57 -1.50
N ARG A 94 -16.97 0.67 -1.83
CA ARG A 94 -17.89 0.82 -2.98
C ARG A 94 -18.93 1.92 -2.74
N GLY A 95 -19.29 2.18 -1.48
CA GLY A 95 -20.17 3.27 -1.08
C GLY A 95 -21.61 3.18 -1.61
N GLY A 96 -22.07 1.98 -1.96
CA GLY A 96 -23.43 1.74 -2.50
C GLY A 96 -23.71 2.42 -3.85
N ALA A 97 -22.71 3.04 -4.48
CA ALA A 97 -22.87 3.74 -5.74
C ALA A 97 -23.06 2.74 -6.90
N PRO A 98 -23.84 3.11 -7.94
CA PRO A 98 -23.91 2.31 -9.15
C PRO A 98 -22.53 2.21 -9.82
N PRO A 99 -22.28 1.16 -10.61
CA PRO A 99 -21.01 0.98 -11.29
C PRO A 99 -20.65 2.23 -12.11
N PRO A 100 -19.41 2.72 -12.02
CA PRO A 100 -18.99 3.90 -12.77
C PRO A 100 -19.13 3.62 -14.28
N ARG A 101 -19.72 4.59 -14.99
CA ARG A 101 -19.90 4.47 -16.44
C ARG A 101 -18.53 4.40 -17.13
N PRO A 102 -18.38 3.57 -18.18
CA PRO A 102 -17.13 3.49 -18.93
C PRO A 102 -16.75 4.86 -19.48
N ARG A 103 -15.53 5.31 -19.18
CA ARG A 103 -15.00 6.55 -19.73
C ARG A 103 -14.38 6.29 -21.10
N ARG A 104 -14.62 7.20 -22.04
CA ARG A 104 -13.83 7.22 -23.28
C ARG A 104 -12.40 7.66 -22.92
N PRO A 105 -11.36 6.98 -23.45
CA PRO A 105 -9.99 7.45 -23.33
C PRO A 105 -9.88 8.91 -23.79
N SER A 106 -8.98 9.68 -23.18
CA SER A 106 -8.76 11.09 -23.55
C SER A 106 -8.03 11.24 -24.88
N VAL A 107 -7.46 10.16 -25.40
CA VAL A 107 -6.75 10.10 -26.67
C VAL A 107 -7.65 9.52 -27.77
N SER A 108 -7.39 9.90 -29.02
CA SER A 108 -8.08 9.35 -30.19
C SER A 108 -7.81 7.83 -30.32
N PRO A 109 -8.76 7.03 -30.84
CA PRO A 109 -8.55 5.61 -31.17
C PRO A 109 -7.29 5.30 -31.97
N ASP A 110 -6.85 6.25 -32.81
CA ASP A 110 -5.67 6.10 -33.67
C ASP A 110 -4.34 6.36 -32.95
N HIS A 111 -4.39 6.89 -31.72
CA HIS A 111 -3.19 7.15 -30.92
C HIS A 111 -2.63 5.83 -30.36
N TYR A 112 -1.31 5.65 -30.43
CA TYR A 112 -0.61 4.45 -29.92
C TYR A 112 -1.01 4.09 -28.47
N ASP A 113 -1.19 5.10 -27.61
CA ASP A 113 -1.57 4.91 -26.20
C ASP A 113 -3.06 4.59 -25.97
N TYR A 114 -3.90 4.60 -27.00
CA TYR A 114 -5.34 4.36 -26.80
C TYR A 114 -5.62 2.99 -26.17
N ARG A 115 -4.86 1.97 -26.57
CA ARG A 115 -5.00 0.60 -26.06
C ARG A 115 -4.47 0.42 -24.64
N THR A 116 -3.56 1.29 -24.18
CA THR A 116 -2.97 1.22 -22.84
C THR A 116 -3.78 2.00 -21.82
N MET A 117 -4.67 2.90 -22.26
CA MET A 117 -5.58 3.62 -21.37
C MET A 117 -6.64 2.69 -20.78
N GLN A 118 -6.43 2.34 -19.52
CA GLN A 118 -7.37 1.58 -18.71
C GLN A 118 -8.20 2.52 -17.82
N ASP A 119 -9.51 2.27 -17.74
CA ASP A 119 -10.40 2.99 -16.82
C ASP A 119 -10.19 2.45 -15.39
N GLN A 120 -9.13 2.92 -14.74
CA GLN A 120 -8.71 2.48 -13.41
C GLN A 120 -9.83 2.58 -12.36
N ARG A 121 -10.72 3.57 -12.48
CA ARG A 121 -11.85 3.70 -11.54
C ARG A 121 -12.84 2.56 -11.68
N ARG A 122 -13.17 2.22 -12.93
CA ARG A 122 -14.07 1.11 -13.22
C ARG A 122 -13.46 -0.23 -12.83
N ILE A 123 -12.17 -0.42 -13.12
CA ILE A 123 -11.43 -1.62 -12.73
C ILE A 123 -11.43 -1.77 -11.20
N ALA A 124 -11.10 -0.71 -10.46
CA ALA A 124 -11.10 -0.73 -9.00
C ALA A 124 -12.49 -1.05 -8.42
N PHE A 125 -13.56 -0.49 -8.99
CA PHE A 125 -14.93 -0.80 -8.59
C PHE A 125 -15.27 -2.28 -8.81
N LEU A 126 -15.00 -2.80 -10.00
CA LEU A 126 -15.28 -4.19 -10.35
C LEU A 126 -14.47 -5.16 -9.49
N ARG A 127 -13.20 -4.83 -9.21
CA ARG A 127 -12.35 -5.61 -8.31
C ARG A 127 -12.91 -5.64 -6.89
N MET A 128 -13.35 -4.51 -6.34
CA MET A 128 -13.99 -4.48 -5.02
C MET A 128 -15.28 -5.32 -4.98
N GLN A 129 -16.08 -5.28 -6.04
CA GLN A 129 -17.28 -6.12 -6.16
C GLN A 129 -16.94 -7.62 -6.25
N GLN A 130 -15.88 -7.97 -6.99
CA GLN A 130 -15.37 -9.33 -7.07
C GLN A 130 -14.88 -9.83 -5.71
N HIS A 131 -14.08 -9.02 -5.01
CA HIS A 131 -13.56 -9.36 -3.68
C HIS A 131 -14.66 -9.50 -2.63
N GLU A 132 -15.69 -8.64 -2.69
CA GLU A 132 -16.88 -8.78 -1.85
C GLU A 132 -17.56 -10.13 -2.07
N HIS A 133 -17.75 -10.54 -3.33
CA HIS A 133 -18.40 -11.81 -3.65
C HIS A 133 -17.55 -13.02 -3.22
N ILE A 134 -16.27 -13.04 -3.62
CA ILE A 134 -15.34 -14.13 -3.27
C ILE A 134 -15.21 -14.22 -1.74
N GLY A 135 -14.94 -13.11 -1.08
CA GLY A 135 -14.76 -13.05 0.38
C GLY A 135 -16.00 -13.51 1.15
N SER A 136 -17.21 -13.28 0.61
CA SER A 136 -18.45 -13.74 1.25
C SER A 136 -18.65 -15.25 1.24
N LEU A 137 -17.92 -15.98 0.38
CA LEU A 137 -17.99 -17.44 0.25
C LEU A 137 -16.90 -18.16 1.06
N VAL A 138 -15.93 -17.42 1.60
CA VAL A 138 -14.88 -17.96 2.45
C VAL A 138 -15.47 -18.27 3.82
N THR A 139 -15.26 -19.49 4.32
CA THR A 139 -15.76 -19.86 5.65
C THR A 139 -14.91 -19.25 6.76
N LYS A 140 -15.44 -19.22 7.98
CA LYS A 140 -14.68 -18.76 9.14
C LYS A 140 -13.42 -19.58 9.38
N GLU A 141 -13.51 -20.90 9.23
CA GLU A 141 -12.35 -21.80 9.37
C GLU A 141 -11.26 -21.50 8.34
N GLU A 142 -11.65 -21.21 7.10
CA GLU A 142 -10.72 -20.81 6.04
C GLU A 142 -10.12 -19.44 6.30
N SER A 143 -10.91 -18.48 6.80
CA SER A 143 -10.43 -17.18 7.24
C SER A 143 -9.38 -17.32 8.35
N ASP A 144 -9.62 -18.16 9.35
CA ASP A 144 -8.68 -18.40 10.44
C ASP A 144 -7.39 -19.08 9.94
N LEU A 145 -7.51 -20.01 8.98
CA LEU A 145 -6.36 -20.63 8.32
C LEU A 145 -5.54 -19.62 7.50
N ILE A 146 -6.20 -18.72 6.76
CA ILE A 146 -5.56 -17.63 6.01
C ILE A 146 -4.75 -16.74 6.97
N LEU A 147 -5.31 -16.39 8.12
CA LEU A 147 -4.63 -15.55 9.11
C LEU A 147 -3.44 -16.25 9.78
N ALA A 148 -3.57 -17.54 10.08
CA ALA A 148 -2.54 -18.33 10.74
C ALA A 148 -1.33 -18.60 9.85
N LYS A 149 -1.56 -18.95 8.58
CA LYS A 149 -0.50 -19.44 7.66
C LYS A 149 -0.09 -18.42 6.60
N ARG A 150 -0.87 -17.35 6.39
CA ARG A 150 -0.58 -16.22 5.48
C ARG A 150 -0.07 -16.66 4.11
N GLU A 151 1.25 -16.54 3.87
CA GLU A 151 1.90 -16.80 2.58
C GLU A 151 1.76 -18.24 2.09
N ASP A 152 1.63 -19.21 3.00
CA ASP A 152 1.53 -20.62 2.61
C ASP A 152 0.15 -20.97 2.05
N VAL A 153 -0.88 -20.22 2.45
CA VAL A 153 -2.26 -20.42 1.97
C VAL A 153 -2.39 -19.99 0.52
N VAL A 154 -1.71 -18.91 0.15
CA VAL A 154 -1.64 -18.37 -1.21
C VAL A 154 -0.98 -19.36 -2.19
N LYS A 155 -0.14 -20.28 -1.68
CA LYS A 155 0.49 -21.35 -2.46
C LYS A 155 -0.36 -22.63 -2.51
N ASN A 156 -1.35 -22.77 -1.63
CA ASN A 156 -2.18 -23.96 -1.54
C ASN A 156 -3.27 -23.96 -2.61
N ARG A 157 -2.95 -24.53 -3.78
CA ARG A 157 -3.87 -24.59 -4.91
C ARG A 157 -5.18 -25.33 -4.61
N ALA A 158 -5.15 -26.37 -3.77
CA ALA A 158 -6.36 -27.15 -3.46
C ALA A 158 -7.40 -26.30 -2.72
N LEU A 159 -6.96 -25.48 -1.75
CA LEU A 159 -7.85 -24.57 -1.04
C LEU A 159 -8.41 -23.49 -1.97
N LEU A 160 -7.55 -22.87 -2.78
CA LEU A 160 -7.96 -21.83 -3.74
C LEU A 160 -8.99 -22.36 -4.73
N GLN A 161 -8.78 -23.58 -5.24
CA GLN A 161 -9.73 -24.24 -6.14
C GLN A 161 -11.06 -24.52 -5.43
N ALA A 162 -11.06 -25.01 -4.19
CA ALA A 162 -12.29 -25.27 -3.45
C ALA A 162 -13.12 -24.00 -3.18
N ILE A 163 -12.48 -22.84 -3.02
CA ILE A 163 -13.17 -21.54 -2.96
C ILE A 163 -13.70 -21.14 -4.33
N ALA A 164 -12.87 -21.27 -5.39
CA ALA A 164 -13.26 -20.95 -6.76
C ALA A 164 -14.48 -21.77 -7.21
N ASP A 165 -14.50 -23.07 -6.94
CA ASP A 165 -15.59 -23.98 -7.29
C ASP A 165 -16.93 -23.57 -6.66
N ARG A 166 -16.91 -23.03 -5.43
CA ARG A 166 -18.12 -22.48 -4.78
C ARG A 166 -18.66 -21.23 -5.45
N THR A 167 -17.78 -20.43 -6.06
CA THR A 167 -18.21 -19.21 -6.77
C THR A 167 -18.90 -19.55 -8.08
N GLY A 168 -18.51 -20.63 -8.75
CA GLY A 168 -19.00 -21.05 -10.06
C GLY A 168 -18.66 -20.09 -11.22
N VAL A 169 -17.97 -18.99 -10.95
CA VAL A 169 -17.70 -17.90 -11.92
C VAL A 169 -16.21 -17.56 -11.96
N TYR A 170 -15.55 -17.55 -10.81
CA TYR A 170 -14.16 -17.08 -10.68
C TYR A 170 -13.17 -18.24 -10.69
N ILE A 171 -11.95 -17.95 -11.14
CA ILE A 171 -10.85 -18.92 -11.17
C ILE A 171 -9.98 -18.83 -9.91
N ASP A 172 -9.15 -19.85 -9.67
CA ASP A 172 -8.21 -19.92 -8.55
C ASP A 172 -7.29 -18.70 -8.42
N LEU A 173 -6.85 -18.13 -9.55
CA LEU A 173 -6.02 -16.92 -9.58
C LEU A 173 -6.74 -15.67 -9.05
N GLU A 174 -8.05 -15.55 -9.25
CA GLU A 174 -8.83 -14.40 -8.77
C GLU A 174 -9.12 -14.51 -7.27
N VAL A 175 -9.34 -15.74 -6.79
CA VAL A 175 -9.39 -16.03 -5.36
C VAL A 175 -8.06 -15.69 -4.71
N LYS A 176 -6.95 -16.06 -5.35
CA LYS A 176 -5.61 -15.72 -4.89
C LYS A 176 -5.41 -14.21 -4.79
N ASP A 177 -5.75 -13.43 -5.83
CA ASP A 177 -5.68 -11.95 -5.83
C ASP A 177 -6.50 -11.36 -4.67
N CYS A 178 -7.71 -11.88 -4.42
CA CYS A 178 -8.56 -11.47 -3.30
C CYS A 178 -7.89 -11.69 -1.94
N ILE A 179 -7.30 -12.87 -1.71
CA ILE A 179 -6.63 -13.21 -0.45
C ILE A 179 -5.34 -12.41 -0.27
N GLU A 180 -4.55 -12.24 -1.33
CA GLU A 180 -3.34 -11.41 -1.30
C GLU A 180 -3.68 -9.95 -0.97
N GLN A 181 -4.70 -9.37 -1.61
CA GLN A 181 -5.13 -8.00 -1.32
C GLN A 181 -5.67 -7.85 0.10
N PHE A 182 -6.38 -8.85 0.63
CA PHE A 182 -6.83 -8.89 2.02
C PHE A 182 -5.63 -8.81 2.99
N LEU A 183 -4.65 -9.70 2.82
CA LEU A 183 -3.45 -9.75 3.66
C LEU A 183 -2.63 -8.46 3.53
N GLU A 184 -2.45 -7.94 2.32
CA GLU A 184 -1.74 -6.68 2.07
C GLU A 184 -2.43 -5.49 2.74
N THR A 185 -3.78 -5.44 2.71
CA THR A 185 -4.53 -4.36 3.35
C THR A 185 -4.33 -4.38 4.87
N ARG A 186 -4.33 -5.58 5.48
CA ARG A 186 -4.05 -5.76 6.91
C ARG A 186 -2.62 -5.37 7.28
N GLU A 187 -1.65 -5.81 6.48
CA GLU A 187 -0.24 -5.51 6.69
C GLU A 187 0.03 -4.01 6.59
N ASN A 188 -0.50 -3.35 5.55
CA ASN A 188 -0.39 -1.91 5.37
C ASN A 188 -1.03 -1.13 6.53
N ALA A 189 -2.22 -1.56 7.01
CA ALA A 189 -2.84 -0.96 8.18
C ALA A 189 -2.01 -1.18 9.46
N GLY A 190 -1.44 -2.36 9.63
CA GLY A 190 -0.52 -2.68 10.72
C GLY A 190 0.73 -1.81 10.72
N GLN A 191 1.36 -1.61 9.55
CA GLN A 191 2.52 -0.73 9.39
C GLN A 191 2.18 0.72 9.72
N MET A 192 1.05 1.22 9.26
CA MET A 192 0.57 2.58 9.57
C MET A 192 0.28 2.76 11.06
N HIS A 193 -0.38 1.78 11.67
CA HIS A 193 -0.63 1.76 13.11
C HIS A 193 0.69 1.82 13.87
N ARG A 194 1.64 0.94 13.53
CA ARG A 194 2.96 0.87 14.17
C ARG A 194 3.73 2.19 14.03
N TYR A 195 3.71 2.79 12.84
CA TYR A 195 4.32 4.08 12.56
C TYR A 195 3.77 5.19 13.45
N ALA A 196 2.45 5.22 13.68
CA ALA A 196 1.82 6.21 14.54
C ALA A 196 2.04 5.93 16.04
N THR A 197 1.85 4.68 16.48
CA THR A 197 1.83 4.35 17.92
C THR A 197 3.21 4.11 18.51
N GLU A 198 4.09 3.38 17.83
CA GLU A 198 5.42 3.04 18.35
C GLU A 198 6.44 4.15 18.09
N PHE A 199 6.36 4.79 16.93
CA PHE A 199 7.32 5.83 16.53
C PHE A 199 6.80 7.26 16.77
N GLY A 200 5.54 7.43 17.18
CA GLY A 200 4.95 8.74 17.45
C GLY A 200 4.87 9.66 16.23
N MET A 201 4.90 9.08 15.02
CA MET A 201 4.92 9.85 13.78
C MET A 201 3.48 10.16 13.32
N PRO A 202 3.24 11.34 12.70
CA PRO A 202 1.91 11.70 12.24
C PRO A 202 1.45 10.79 11.10
N LEU A 203 0.14 10.50 11.05
CA LEU A 203 -0.43 9.69 9.98
C LEU A 203 -0.23 10.34 8.60
N PRO A 204 0.26 9.58 7.60
CA PRO A 204 0.52 10.15 6.28
C PRO A 204 -0.79 10.45 5.54
N LYS A 205 -0.97 11.71 5.18
CA LYS A 205 -2.18 12.23 4.51
C LYS A 205 -2.06 12.16 2.98
N GLY A 206 -0.84 12.24 2.45
CA GLY A 206 -0.54 12.20 1.02
C GLY A 206 0.10 10.90 0.54
N SER A 207 0.04 10.64 -0.76
CA SER A 207 0.69 9.46 -1.35
C SER A 207 2.22 9.51 -1.23
N GLN A 208 2.83 10.69 -1.30
CA GLN A 208 4.26 10.87 -1.09
C GLN A 208 4.67 10.52 0.36
N GLU A 209 3.96 11.06 1.35
CA GLU A 209 4.18 10.76 2.78
C GLU A 209 4.02 9.26 3.06
N GLN A 210 3.05 8.61 2.41
CA GLN A 210 2.89 7.16 2.52
C GLN A 210 4.06 6.38 1.92
N ARG A 211 4.62 6.81 0.79
CA ARG A 211 5.83 6.19 0.23
C ARG A 211 7.02 6.35 1.16
N GLU A 212 7.18 7.52 1.79
CA GLU A 212 8.24 7.78 2.77
C GLU A 212 8.06 6.92 4.03
N MET A 213 6.84 6.82 4.54
CA MET A 213 6.49 5.92 5.64
C MET A 213 6.81 4.46 5.31
N ARG A 214 6.39 3.93 4.15
CA ARG A 214 6.71 2.55 3.74
C ARG A 214 8.22 2.32 3.65
N ARG A 215 8.98 3.30 3.15
CA ARG A 215 10.47 3.22 3.14
C ARG A 215 11.06 3.23 4.54
N PHE A 216 10.48 4.00 5.46
CA PHE A 216 10.88 4.01 6.86
C PHE A 216 10.61 2.66 7.52
N MET A 217 9.38 2.15 7.44
CA MET A 217 9.01 0.86 8.03
C MET A 217 9.82 -0.30 7.45
N LYS A 218 10.08 -0.30 6.14
CA LYS A 218 10.95 -1.31 5.51
C LYS A 218 12.38 -1.30 6.05
N ARG A 219 12.92 -0.13 6.43
CA ARG A 219 14.24 -0.03 7.07
C ARG A 219 14.21 -0.58 8.49
N VAL A 220 13.20 -0.19 9.28
CA VAL A 220 12.98 -0.70 10.63
C VAL A 220 12.86 -2.23 10.62
N GLU A 221 12.03 -2.80 9.75
CA GLU A 221 11.86 -4.25 9.64
C GLU A 221 13.17 -4.96 9.22
N ALA A 222 13.99 -4.33 8.38
CA ALA A 222 15.29 -4.88 7.99
C ALA A 222 16.28 -4.87 9.18
N GLU A 223 16.27 -3.81 9.98
CA GLU A 223 17.08 -3.69 11.19
C GLU A 223 16.63 -4.69 12.26
N GLU A 224 15.32 -4.87 12.47
CA GLU A 224 14.77 -5.88 13.37
C GLU A 224 15.12 -7.31 12.94
N LYS A 225 14.98 -7.62 11.64
CA LYS A 225 15.39 -8.93 11.09
C LYS A 225 16.88 -9.18 11.28
N LEU A 226 17.70 -8.14 11.11
CA LEU A 226 19.14 -8.22 11.36
C LEU A 226 19.43 -8.43 12.85
N ALA A 227 18.74 -7.74 13.76
CA ALA A 227 18.89 -7.94 15.20
C ALA A 227 18.55 -9.38 15.62
N VAL A 228 17.41 -9.93 15.18
CA VAL A 228 17.01 -11.32 15.44
C VAL A 228 18.01 -12.32 14.87
N ALA A 229 18.54 -12.06 13.67
CA ALA A 229 19.57 -12.91 13.08
C ALA A 229 20.89 -12.84 13.87
N LEU A 230 21.24 -11.67 14.40
CA LEU A 230 22.43 -11.49 15.25
C LEU A 230 22.28 -12.11 16.64
N GLU A 231 21.07 -12.23 17.19
CA GLU A 231 20.83 -12.96 18.45
C GLU A 231 21.15 -14.45 18.34
N LYS A 232 20.93 -15.06 17.16
CA LYS A 232 21.26 -16.45 16.88
C LYS A 232 22.75 -16.70 16.65
N ARG A 233 23.58 -15.65 16.73
CA ARG A 233 25.00 -15.71 16.42
C ARG A 233 25.77 -16.35 17.56
N ASP A 234 26.45 -17.46 17.26
CA ASP A 234 27.52 -17.96 18.12
C ASP A 234 28.86 -17.34 17.73
N LEU A 235 29.38 -16.46 18.59
CA LEU A 235 30.67 -15.79 18.40
C LEU A 235 31.88 -16.71 18.58
N THR A 236 31.70 -17.83 19.30
CA THR A 236 32.77 -18.74 19.67
C THR A 236 32.95 -19.84 18.62
N SER A 237 31.86 -20.36 18.05
CA SER A 237 31.88 -21.50 17.12
C SER A 237 31.61 -21.14 15.64
N CYS A 238 31.72 -19.87 15.26
CA CYS A 238 31.36 -19.42 13.91
C CYS A 238 32.12 -20.14 12.78
N SER A 239 31.44 -21.05 12.08
CA SER A 239 31.98 -21.88 10.99
C SER A 239 32.58 -21.09 9.82
N LEU A 240 32.08 -19.87 9.59
CA LEU A 240 32.55 -18.97 8.54
C LEU A 240 33.99 -18.49 8.73
N ARG A 241 34.51 -18.45 9.97
CA ARG A 241 35.88 -17.96 10.24
C ARG A 241 36.94 -18.80 9.51
N HIS A 242 36.73 -20.11 9.44
CA HIS A 242 37.66 -21.03 8.78
C HIS A 242 37.46 -21.10 7.26
N LYS A 243 36.25 -20.77 6.78
CA LYS A 243 35.91 -20.86 5.35
C LYS A 243 36.15 -19.56 4.57
N LEU A 244 36.47 -18.46 5.26
CA LEU A 244 36.48 -17.12 4.67
C LEU A 244 37.50 -16.93 3.52
N SER A 245 38.67 -17.55 3.64
CA SER A 245 39.76 -17.38 2.68
C SER A 245 39.41 -17.90 1.28
N TRP A 246 38.49 -18.86 1.18
CA TRP A 246 38.07 -19.45 -0.10
C TRP A 246 36.61 -19.17 -0.46
N ALA A 247 35.72 -18.91 0.52
CA ALA A 247 34.31 -18.59 0.27
C ALA A 247 34.08 -17.09 -0.08
N GLY A 248 35.05 -16.22 0.21
CA GLY A 248 35.01 -14.81 -0.14
C GLY A 248 34.12 -13.94 0.78
N PRO A 249 34.09 -12.61 0.54
CA PRO A 249 33.44 -11.63 1.43
C PRO A 249 31.91 -11.66 1.42
N THR A 250 31.31 -12.37 0.46
CA THR A 250 29.86 -12.57 0.32
C THR A 250 29.39 -13.90 0.94
N ALA A 251 30.27 -14.66 1.59
CA ALA A 251 29.91 -15.89 2.25
C ALA A 251 28.80 -15.67 3.30
N LEU A 252 27.78 -16.53 3.27
CA LEU A 252 26.63 -16.48 4.18
C LEU A 252 26.87 -17.37 5.40
N CYS A 253 26.41 -16.91 6.56
CA CYS A 253 26.53 -17.64 7.82
C CYS A 253 25.50 -18.75 7.88
N ASP A 254 25.94 -19.98 8.12
CA ASP A 254 25.04 -21.14 8.24
C ASP A 254 24.01 -20.97 9.38
N GLN A 255 24.37 -20.26 10.44
CA GLN A 255 23.51 -20.05 11.62
C GLN A 255 22.58 -18.83 11.48
N THR A 256 23.08 -17.72 10.92
CA THR A 256 22.34 -16.45 10.90
C THR A 256 21.78 -16.10 9.52
N GLY A 257 22.20 -16.78 8.46
CA GLY A 257 21.86 -16.47 7.07
C GLY A 257 22.44 -15.14 6.56
N LEU A 258 23.14 -14.38 7.39
CA LEU A 258 23.72 -13.08 7.08
C LEU A 258 25.08 -13.21 6.39
N ARG A 259 25.47 -12.20 5.61
CA ARG A 259 26.80 -12.14 5.01
C ARG A 259 27.87 -11.95 6.09
N TYR A 260 29.08 -12.44 5.85
CA TYR A 260 30.16 -12.34 6.83
C TYR A 260 30.38 -10.90 7.35
N HIS A 261 30.37 -9.91 6.46
CA HIS A 261 30.60 -8.51 6.84
C HIS A 261 29.47 -7.93 7.72
N GLU A 262 28.22 -8.40 7.56
CA GLU A 262 27.07 -8.02 8.38
C GLU A 262 27.01 -8.77 9.71
N CYS A 263 27.64 -9.96 9.81
CA CYS A 263 27.55 -10.84 10.98
C CYS A 263 28.78 -10.79 11.91
N CYS A 264 29.95 -11.19 11.41
CA CYS A 264 31.18 -11.30 12.21
C CYS A 264 32.25 -10.27 11.80
N GLY A 265 32.24 -9.83 10.55
CA GLY A 265 33.13 -8.81 10.02
C GLY A 265 32.84 -7.40 10.57
N ALA A 266 31.57 -7.08 10.86
CA ALA A 266 31.17 -5.83 11.49
C ALA A 266 31.85 -5.62 12.86
N LEU A 267 31.99 -6.68 13.66
CA LEU A 267 32.71 -6.62 14.94
C LEU A 267 34.21 -6.40 14.77
N LYS A 268 34.84 -7.03 13.76
CA LYS A 268 36.27 -6.81 13.49
C LYS A 268 36.55 -5.38 13.01
N ALA A 269 35.66 -4.80 12.20
CA ALA A 269 35.75 -3.41 11.77
C ALA A 269 35.52 -2.43 12.94
N GLY A 270 34.55 -2.71 13.81
CA GLY A 270 34.27 -1.92 15.02
C GLY A 270 35.31 -2.08 16.15
N ALA A 271 36.09 -3.17 16.17
CA ALA A 271 37.22 -3.33 17.09
C ALA A 271 38.50 -2.66 16.59
N ALA A 272 38.67 -2.51 15.27
CA ALA A 272 39.78 -1.77 14.66
C ALA A 272 39.55 -0.25 14.64
N ALA A 273 38.30 0.19 14.61
CA ALA A 273 37.90 1.58 14.81
C ALA A 273 37.43 1.74 16.27
N GLY A 274 38.34 2.09 17.17
CA GLY A 274 38.10 2.13 18.62
C GLY A 274 36.73 2.70 19.03
N GLU A 275 36.09 2.00 19.97
CA GLU A 275 34.98 2.46 20.81
C GLU A 275 33.96 3.38 20.12
N VAL A 276 33.28 2.85 19.09
CA VAL A 276 32.09 3.50 18.54
C VAL A 276 30.89 3.15 19.42
N ASP A 277 30.49 4.14 20.19
CA ASP A 277 29.28 4.21 21.02
C ASP A 277 28.07 3.48 20.39
N VAL A 278 27.67 2.39 21.04
CA VAL A 278 26.49 1.56 20.71
C VAL A 278 25.18 2.37 20.79
N SER A 279 25.23 3.59 21.32
CA SER A 279 24.11 4.54 21.34
C SER A 279 23.68 5.03 19.95
N ARG A 280 24.47 4.81 18.89
CA ARG A 280 24.09 5.16 17.49
C ARG A 280 23.14 4.16 16.81
N LEU A 281 22.83 3.03 17.46
CA LEU A 281 21.76 2.11 17.03
C LEU A 281 20.41 2.40 17.69
N ARG A 282 20.31 3.43 18.55
CA ARG A 282 19.00 3.98 18.92
C ARG A 282 18.53 4.91 17.82
N ILE A 283 17.33 4.64 17.34
CA ILE A 283 16.48 5.51 16.53
C ILE A 283 16.86 6.98 16.79
N PRO A 284 17.29 7.76 15.78
CA PRO A 284 17.54 9.18 15.99
C PRO A 284 16.25 9.80 16.55
N PRO A 285 16.31 10.58 17.65
CA PRO A 285 15.19 11.44 18.03
C PRO A 285 15.15 12.58 17.02
N MET A 286 14.66 12.29 15.82
CA MET A 286 14.40 13.28 14.81
C MET A 286 13.02 13.84 15.07
N LEU A 287 13.03 15.10 15.51
CA LEU A 287 11.95 16.09 15.47
C LEU A 287 11.10 16.24 16.73
N LEU A 288 11.74 16.72 17.80
CA LEU A 288 11.11 17.73 18.66
C LEU A 288 11.81 19.09 18.47
N HIS A 289 11.03 19.98 17.84
CA HIS A 289 11.04 21.44 17.91
C HIS A 289 11.99 22.29 17.03
N SER A 290 11.30 23.29 16.45
CA SER A 290 11.68 24.69 16.41
C SER A 290 12.37 25.21 15.14
N LYS A 291 11.73 26.26 14.62
CA LYS A 291 12.30 27.35 13.86
C LYS A 291 13.70 27.70 14.39
N LYS A 292 14.74 27.40 13.62
CA LYS A 292 15.94 28.25 13.52
C LYS A 292 16.68 27.91 12.24
N ALA A 293 16.68 28.89 11.34
CA ALA A 293 17.52 28.93 10.17
C ALA A 293 19.00 28.79 10.56
N GLY A 294 19.74 27.98 9.82
CA GLY A 294 21.17 27.80 10.02
C GLY A 294 21.76 26.78 9.06
N LYS A 295 22.05 27.22 7.83
CA LYS A 295 22.98 26.63 6.85
C LYS A 295 22.88 25.11 6.65
N ARG A 296 21.99 24.69 5.73
CA ARG A 296 22.19 23.42 4.99
C ARG A 296 23.34 23.63 4.00
N GLU A 297 24.26 22.67 3.96
CA GLU A 297 25.24 22.52 2.89
C GLU A 297 24.55 22.66 1.54
N VAL A 298 24.97 23.67 0.80
CA VAL A 298 24.68 23.79 -0.62
C VAL A 298 25.41 22.62 -1.28
N VAL A 299 24.68 21.52 -1.48
CA VAL A 299 25.07 20.51 -2.46
C VAL A 299 25.27 21.27 -3.76
N ASP A 300 26.52 21.27 -4.21
CA ASP A 300 27.02 22.07 -5.33
C ASP A 300 26.33 21.61 -6.62
N LYS A 301 25.18 22.22 -6.93
CA LYS A 301 24.35 21.91 -8.10
C LYS A 301 25.14 22.03 -9.41
N ASP A 302 26.22 22.80 -9.42
CA ASP A 302 27.12 22.92 -10.56
C ASP A 302 27.99 21.67 -10.75
N ARG A 303 28.38 20.99 -9.67
CA ARG A 303 29.08 19.71 -9.75
C ARG A 303 28.17 18.60 -10.27
N GLU A 304 26.90 18.58 -9.84
CA GLU A 304 25.91 17.63 -10.40
C GLU A 304 25.63 17.89 -11.88
N ARG A 305 25.50 19.17 -12.30
CA ARG A 305 25.35 19.54 -13.73
C ARG A 305 26.59 19.15 -14.55
N GLN A 306 27.79 19.31 -13.99
CA GLN A 306 29.03 18.97 -14.69
C GLN A 306 29.17 17.45 -14.88
N VAL A 307 28.82 16.65 -13.87
CA VAL A 307 28.79 15.18 -14.00
C VAL A 307 27.73 14.75 -15.02
N HIS A 308 26.54 15.33 -14.99
CA HIS A 308 25.49 15.02 -15.98
C HIS A 308 25.89 15.41 -17.41
N GLY A 309 26.61 16.52 -17.59
CA GLY A 309 27.18 16.94 -18.89
C GLY A 309 28.26 16.00 -19.42
N MET A 310 29.11 15.46 -18.53
CA MET A 310 30.12 14.47 -18.91
C MET A 310 29.51 13.13 -19.35
N PHE A 311 28.42 12.69 -18.71
CA PHE A 311 27.72 11.47 -19.13
C PHE A 311 27.03 11.63 -20.50
N LYS A 312 26.44 12.79 -20.77
CA LYS A 312 25.75 13.07 -22.04
C LYS A 312 26.72 13.14 -23.22
N SER A 313 27.85 13.83 -23.05
CA SER A 313 28.90 13.92 -24.08
C SER A 313 29.56 12.58 -24.39
N ARG A 314 29.73 11.71 -23.38
CA ARG A 314 30.27 10.35 -23.57
C ARG A 314 29.30 9.44 -24.32
N ALA A 315 28.01 9.52 -24.02
CA ALA A 315 26.98 8.76 -24.75
C ALA A 315 26.86 9.20 -26.22
N GLU A 316 26.90 10.51 -26.49
CA GLU A 316 26.90 11.03 -27.86
C GLU A 316 28.16 10.65 -28.64
N GLY A 317 29.33 10.62 -27.98
CA GLY A 317 30.58 10.15 -28.58
C GLY A 317 30.55 8.66 -28.97
N ILE A 318 29.97 7.81 -28.12
CA ILE A 318 29.82 6.37 -28.40
C ILE A 318 28.84 6.14 -29.57
N LEU A 319 27.72 6.87 -29.60
CA LEU A 319 26.74 6.77 -30.69
C LEU A 319 27.30 7.27 -32.03
N ARG A 320 28.08 8.38 -32.04
CA ARG A 320 28.75 8.85 -33.25
C ARG A 320 29.81 7.86 -33.74
N LYS A 321 30.55 7.23 -32.84
CA LYS A 321 31.55 6.22 -33.20
C LYS A 321 30.88 4.96 -33.78
N ALA A 322 29.80 4.48 -33.16
CA ALA A 322 29.02 3.36 -33.69
C ALA A 322 28.39 3.65 -35.06
N ALA A 323 27.97 4.90 -35.31
CA ALA A 323 27.46 5.34 -36.61
C ALA A 323 28.54 5.40 -37.69
N MET A 324 29.77 5.84 -37.34
CA MET A 324 30.92 5.86 -38.26
C MET A 324 31.43 4.45 -38.58
N ASP A 325 31.43 3.54 -37.59
CA ASP A 325 31.95 2.18 -37.75
C ASP A 325 30.93 1.23 -38.43
N GLY A 326 29.73 1.72 -38.78
CA GLY A 326 28.68 0.92 -39.44
C GLY A 326 28.08 -0.20 -38.59
N VAL A 327 28.41 -0.24 -37.29
CA VAL A 327 27.97 -1.29 -36.36
C VAL A 327 26.69 -0.84 -35.66
N LYS A 328 25.57 -1.50 -35.95
CA LYS A 328 24.32 -1.31 -35.18
C LYS A 328 24.56 -1.71 -33.71
N PRO A 329 24.38 -0.81 -32.73
CA PRO A 329 24.58 -1.15 -31.34
C PRO A 329 23.57 -2.22 -30.90
N ARG A 330 24.06 -3.39 -30.44
CA ARG A 330 23.23 -4.42 -29.82
C ARG A 330 22.89 -3.97 -28.40
N LEU A 331 21.60 -3.80 -28.16
CA LEU A 331 20.98 -3.21 -26.97
C LEU A 331 21.02 -4.13 -25.74
N ARG A 332 22.05 -4.96 -25.56
CA ARG A 332 22.05 -6.04 -24.55
C ARG A 332 23.05 -5.89 -23.40
N ASP A 333 23.81 -4.80 -23.33
CA ASP A 333 24.76 -4.54 -22.23
C ASP A 333 24.52 -3.15 -21.59
N TYR A 334 23.31 -2.93 -21.09
CA TYR A 334 23.01 -1.87 -20.12
C TYR A 334 22.35 -2.45 -18.88
#